data_AF-A0A957JCT1-F1
#
_entry.id   AF-A0A957JCT1-F1
#
_cell.length_a   1.000
_cell.length_b   1.000
_cell.length_c   1.000
_cell.angle_alpha   90.00
_cell.angle_beta   90.00
_cell.angle_gamma   90.00
#
_symmetry.space_group_name_H-M   'P 1'
#
loop_
_entity.id
_entity.type
_entity.pdbx_description
1 polymer ?
#
loop_
_entity_poly.entity_id
_entity_poly.type
_entity_poly.pdbx_seq_one_letter_code
_entity_poly.pdbx_strand_id
1 'polypeptide(L)'
;CVEGAVFESGTAALAENRPELLSFGVADETAWEVGLACGGQIKVFVEPMPAETYQLIADNIAAEKAIAVGTIIASDSRLGAKWVVGNDGVLLGDATDTTATSAISAALDGSKSTVLELATGELMFVDVLLPPPTLVMVGGVHIAVALTAIAKTLGYRTIVVDPRRAFGSDERFPHVDRLIQAWPDKAFADIQLDQATAVAMLTHDPKIDDPALKVVLNSKAFYIGALGSSKTQKARRERLAEAGFSNATIDRIYGPIGLNINAQTPEEIAVAVMAEIISARHK
;
A
#
# COMPACT_ATOMS: atom_id res chain seq x y z
N CYS A 1 23.25 -3.65 -18.82
CA CYS A 1 22.12 -3.64 -17.87
C CYS A 1 22.01 -5.04 -17.26
N VAL A 2 21.61 -5.15 -16.00
CA VAL A 2 21.67 -6.38 -15.18
C VAL A 2 20.68 -7.47 -15.62
N GLU A 3 19.67 -7.10 -16.39
CA GLU A 3 18.57 -7.95 -16.86
C GLU A 3 19.06 -9.13 -17.70
N GLY A 4 20.07 -8.93 -18.55
CA GLY A 4 20.65 -10.01 -19.37
C GLY A 4 21.28 -11.12 -18.52
N ALA A 5 22.07 -10.74 -17.51
CA ALA A 5 22.69 -11.68 -16.59
C ALA A 5 21.65 -12.40 -15.72
N VAL A 6 20.61 -11.68 -15.26
CA VAL A 6 19.49 -12.29 -14.53
C VAL A 6 18.71 -13.28 -15.39
N PHE A 7 18.50 -12.98 -16.68
CA PHE A 7 17.83 -13.89 -17.61
C PHE A 7 18.63 -15.18 -17.86
N GLU A 8 19.94 -15.06 -18.06
CA GLU A 8 20.83 -16.22 -18.23
C GLU A 8 20.86 -17.09 -16.98
N SER A 9 21.03 -16.50 -15.79
CA SER A 9 20.98 -17.21 -14.51
C SER A 9 19.61 -17.86 -14.28
N GLY A 10 18.51 -17.18 -14.63
CA GLY A 10 17.16 -17.75 -14.55
C GLY A 10 16.97 -18.98 -15.44
N THR A 11 17.51 -18.95 -16.66
CA THR A 11 17.47 -20.09 -17.57
C THR A 11 18.28 -21.27 -17.03
N ALA A 12 19.47 -21.02 -16.47
CA ALA A 12 20.29 -22.04 -15.83
C ALA A 12 19.60 -22.61 -14.57
N ALA A 13 19.05 -21.76 -13.71
CA ALA A 13 18.33 -22.16 -12.49
C ALA A 13 17.14 -23.09 -12.80
N LEU A 14 16.42 -22.84 -13.90
CA LEU A 14 15.35 -23.73 -14.38
C LEU A 14 15.88 -25.07 -14.90
N ALA A 15 16.99 -25.07 -15.63
CA ALA A 15 17.57 -26.29 -16.21
C ALA A 15 18.22 -27.19 -15.15
N GLU A 16 18.89 -26.59 -14.16
CA GLU A 16 19.66 -27.27 -13.12
C GLU A 16 18.85 -27.48 -11.83
N ASN A 17 17.65 -26.89 -11.75
CA ASN A 17 16.82 -26.83 -10.56
C ASN A 17 17.59 -26.32 -9.32
N ARG A 18 18.40 -25.28 -9.50
CA ARG A 18 19.31 -24.75 -8.48
C ARG A 18 19.10 -23.25 -8.29
N PRO A 19 18.81 -22.78 -7.07
CA PRO A 19 18.72 -21.35 -6.78
C PRO A 19 20.12 -20.71 -6.65
N GLU A 20 20.19 -19.41 -6.87
CA GLU A 20 21.41 -18.61 -6.79
C GLU A 20 21.13 -17.17 -6.34
N LEU A 21 22.03 -16.59 -5.54
CA LEU A 21 22.00 -15.17 -5.19
C LEU A 21 23.06 -14.41 -6.00
N LEU A 22 22.62 -13.66 -7.00
CA LEU A 22 23.47 -12.79 -7.80
C LEU A 22 23.73 -11.48 -7.04
N SER A 23 24.96 -10.97 -7.15
CA SER A 23 25.34 -9.66 -6.59
C SER A 23 25.89 -8.78 -7.71
N PHE A 24 25.27 -7.63 -7.92
CA PHE A 24 25.73 -6.63 -8.89
C PHE A 24 26.09 -5.35 -8.16
N GLY A 25 27.15 -4.69 -8.61
CA GLY A 25 27.61 -3.41 -8.08
C GLY A 25 28.62 -2.78 -9.02
N VAL A 26 28.97 -1.51 -8.77
CA VAL A 26 30.12 -0.91 -9.45
C VAL A 26 31.38 -1.49 -8.82
N ALA A 27 32.06 -2.39 -9.53
CA ALA A 27 33.45 -2.70 -9.25
C ALA A 27 34.32 -1.67 -9.99
N ASP A 28 35.24 -1.03 -9.26
CA ASP A 28 36.10 0.08 -9.70
C ASP A 28 36.57 0.04 -11.16
N GLU A 29 36.43 1.20 -11.84
CA GLU A 29 37.02 1.74 -13.09
C GLU A 29 37.48 0.83 -14.25
N THR A 30 37.39 -0.51 -14.22
CA THR A 30 38.04 -1.39 -15.20
C THR A 30 37.26 -2.64 -15.65
N ALA A 31 35.95 -2.76 -15.42
CA ALA A 31 35.18 -3.87 -15.98
C ALA A 31 33.96 -3.42 -16.79
N TRP A 32 34.00 -3.73 -18.08
CA TRP A 32 32.86 -3.75 -19.03
C TRP A 32 31.88 -4.91 -18.75
N GLU A 33 31.82 -5.40 -17.51
CA GLU A 33 30.91 -6.46 -17.10
C GLU A 33 29.77 -5.86 -16.29
N VAL A 34 28.64 -5.66 -16.98
CA VAL A 34 27.28 -5.54 -16.42
C VAL A 34 27.17 -4.74 -15.11
N GLY A 35 27.68 -3.51 -15.11
CA GLY A 35 27.51 -2.57 -13.99
C GLY A 35 26.16 -1.85 -14.00
N LEU A 36 25.70 -1.42 -12.82
CA LEU A 36 24.57 -0.49 -12.70
C LEU A 36 25.01 0.92 -13.08
N ALA A 37 24.34 1.53 -14.06
CA ALA A 37 24.61 2.89 -14.50
C ALA A 37 24.39 3.96 -13.41
N CYS A 38 23.67 3.63 -12.33
CA CYS A 38 23.31 4.53 -11.23
C CYS A 38 24.21 4.45 -9.99
N GLY A 39 25.30 3.66 -10.00
CA GLY A 39 26.25 3.62 -8.87
C GLY A 39 25.82 2.80 -7.65
N GLY A 40 24.68 2.09 -7.72
CA GLY A 40 24.17 1.26 -6.62
C GLY A 40 24.75 -0.15 -6.56
N GLN A 41 24.41 -0.87 -5.48
CA GLN A 41 24.53 -2.32 -5.38
C GLN A 41 23.14 -2.94 -5.34
N ILE A 42 22.96 -4.07 -6.02
CA ILE A 42 21.74 -4.87 -5.95
C ILE A 42 22.10 -6.34 -5.75
N LYS A 43 21.22 -7.06 -5.07
CA LYS A 43 21.24 -8.52 -5.00
C LYS A 43 19.97 -9.05 -5.62
N VAL A 44 20.09 -10.07 -6.46
CA VAL A 44 18.95 -10.70 -7.15
C VAL A 44 18.98 -12.18 -6.84
N PHE A 45 18.00 -12.65 -6.08
CA PHE A 45 17.84 -14.08 -5.83
C PHE A 45 17.02 -14.68 -6.97
N VAL A 46 17.58 -15.70 -7.61
CA VAL A 46 17.00 -16.40 -8.74
C VAL A 46 16.75 -17.84 -8.33
N GLU A 47 15.53 -18.33 -8.53
CA GLU A 47 15.16 -19.69 -8.19
C GLU A 47 14.12 -20.24 -9.18
N PRO A 48 14.11 -21.56 -9.43
CA PRO A 48 12.96 -22.21 -10.05
C PRO A 48 11.76 -22.13 -9.10
N MET A 49 10.65 -21.57 -9.57
CA MET A 49 9.43 -21.46 -8.75
C MET A 49 8.55 -22.71 -8.93
N PRO A 50 8.30 -23.50 -7.87
CA PRO A 50 7.36 -24.62 -7.96
C PRO A 50 5.95 -24.14 -8.31
N ALA A 51 5.27 -24.84 -9.22
CA ALA A 51 3.96 -24.44 -9.72
C ALA A 51 2.90 -24.34 -8.61
N GLU A 52 2.92 -25.26 -7.64
CA GLU A 52 1.98 -25.25 -6.51
C GLU A 52 2.17 -24.01 -5.61
N THR A 53 3.43 -23.66 -5.31
CA THR A 53 3.77 -22.45 -4.56
C THR A 53 3.33 -21.20 -5.32
N TYR A 54 3.60 -21.12 -6.62
CA TYR A 54 3.17 -20.01 -7.46
C TYR A 54 1.64 -19.86 -7.44
N GLN A 55 0.91 -20.96 -7.61
CA GLN A 55 -0.55 -20.94 -7.63
C GLN A 55 -1.12 -20.50 -6.28
N LEU A 56 -0.56 -20.99 -5.16
CA LEU A 56 -0.97 -20.56 -3.82
C LEU A 56 -0.80 -19.04 -3.63
N ILE A 57 0.33 -18.48 -4.05
CA ILE A 57 0.59 -17.04 -3.97
C ILE A 57 -0.39 -16.28 -4.87
N ALA A 58 -0.56 -16.71 -6.12
CA ALA A 58 -1.45 -16.08 -7.09
C ALA A 58 -2.92 -16.07 -6.61
N ASP A 59 -3.39 -17.18 -6.04
CA ASP A 59 -4.76 -17.31 -5.53
C ASP A 59 -5.01 -16.37 -4.34
N ASN A 60 -4.03 -16.21 -3.45
CA ASN A 60 -4.15 -15.27 -2.32
C ASN A 60 -4.11 -13.81 -2.78
N ILE A 61 -3.27 -13.45 -3.75
CA ILE A 61 -3.27 -12.11 -4.35
C ILE A 61 -4.63 -11.83 -5.01
N ALA A 62 -5.14 -12.77 -5.80
CA ALA A 62 -6.44 -12.63 -6.47
C ALA A 62 -7.61 -12.56 -5.50
N ALA A 63 -7.52 -13.26 -4.37
CA ALA A 63 -8.49 -13.19 -3.27
C ALA A 63 -8.27 -11.98 -2.33
N GLU A 64 -7.29 -11.13 -2.62
CA GLU A 64 -6.93 -9.95 -1.82
C GLU A 64 -6.67 -10.29 -0.35
N LYS A 65 -5.93 -11.38 -0.13
CA LYS A 65 -5.46 -11.78 1.19
C LYS A 65 -4.02 -11.34 1.37
N ALA A 66 -3.76 -10.68 2.49
CA ALA A 66 -2.41 -10.35 2.90
C ALA A 66 -1.64 -11.64 3.23
N ILE A 67 -0.48 -11.81 2.60
CA ILE A 67 0.43 -12.93 2.85
C ILE A 67 1.88 -12.42 2.85
N ALA A 68 2.78 -13.19 3.45
CA ALA A 68 4.21 -12.97 3.36
C ALA A 68 4.92 -14.25 2.95
N VAL A 69 5.90 -14.12 2.05
CA VAL A 69 6.71 -15.21 1.52
C VAL A 69 8.12 -15.09 2.07
N GLY A 70 8.48 -15.99 2.98
CA GLY A 70 9.84 -16.09 3.50
C GLY A 70 10.68 -17.01 2.62
N THR A 71 11.86 -16.58 2.19
CA THR A 71 12.80 -17.38 1.39
C THR A 71 14.22 -17.27 1.97
N ILE A 72 14.88 -18.40 2.23
CA ILE A 72 16.29 -18.40 2.62
C ILE A 72 17.15 -18.06 1.40
N ILE A 73 17.83 -16.92 1.44
CA ILE A 73 18.66 -16.39 0.35
C ILE A 73 20.16 -16.57 0.61
N ALA A 74 20.57 -16.97 1.82
CA ALA A 74 21.94 -17.40 2.11
C ALA A 74 21.94 -18.50 3.18
N SER A 75 22.36 -19.70 2.80
CA SER A 75 22.53 -20.88 3.66
C SER A 75 23.33 -21.94 2.91
N ASP A 76 24.14 -22.73 3.63
CA ASP A 76 24.90 -23.85 3.03
C ASP A 76 24.02 -25.05 2.65
N SER A 77 22.85 -25.18 3.28
CA SER A 77 22.00 -26.39 3.14
C SER A 77 20.53 -26.11 2.87
N ARG A 78 20.04 -24.91 3.21
CA ARG A 78 18.62 -24.53 3.09
C ARG A 78 18.37 -23.43 2.07
N LEU A 79 19.30 -23.16 1.16
CA LEU A 79 19.13 -22.13 0.13
C LEU A 79 17.85 -22.39 -0.69
N GLY A 80 16.98 -21.38 -0.79
CA GLY A 80 15.67 -21.49 -1.45
C GLY A 80 14.56 -22.12 -0.59
N ALA A 81 14.84 -22.53 0.66
CA ALA A 81 13.77 -22.97 1.57
C ALA A 81 12.75 -21.84 1.75
N LYS A 82 11.47 -22.20 1.68
CA LYS A 82 10.38 -21.25 1.51
C LYS A 82 9.19 -21.52 2.41
N TRP A 83 8.56 -20.44 2.87
CA TRP A 83 7.32 -20.43 3.61
C TRP A 83 6.36 -19.42 3.00
N VAL A 84 5.07 -19.72 3.08
CA VAL A 84 4.00 -18.75 2.83
C VAL A 84 3.18 -18.66 4.09
N VAL A 85 3.06 -17.46 4.67
CA VAL A 85 2.31 -17.20 5.90
C VAL A 85 1.24 -16.16 5.59
N GLY A 86 0.01 -16.43 6.01
CA GLY A 86 -1.08 -15.46 6.01
C GLY A 86 -1.52 -15.12 7.44
N ASN A 87 -2.55 -14.29 7.56
CA ASN A 87 -3.12 -13.93 8.86
C ASN A 87 -3.68 -15.14 9.64
N ASP A 88 -4.07 -16.20 8.92
CA ASP A 88 -4.60 -17.43 9.50
C ASP A 88 -3.50 -18.46 9.86
N GLY A 89 -2.22 -18.10 9.68
CA GLY A 89 -1.06 -18.93 9.97
C GLY A 89 -0.29 -19.39 8.73
N VAL A 90 0.45 -20.50 8.89
CA VAL A 90 1.33 -21.04 7.84
C VAL A 90 0.50 -21.75 6.78
N LEU A 91 0.61 -21.28 5.54
CA LEU A 91 -0.05 -21.86 4.35
C LEU A 91 0.86 -22.85 3.62
N LEU A 92 2.18 -22.63 3.68
CA LEU A 92 3.21 -23.48 3.09
C LEU A 92 4.50 -23.40 3.91
N GLY A 93 5.25 -24.51 3.96
CA GLY A 93 6.52 -24.63 4.68
C GLY A 93 6.40 -25.35 6.02
N ASP A 94 7.53 -25.57 6.69
CA ASP A 94 7.55 -26.22 8.01
C ASP A 94 7.03 -25.26 9.09
N ALA A 95 5.82 -25.54 9.58
CA ALA A 95 5.19 -24.75 10.64
C ALA A 95 5.89 -24.90 12.01
N THR A 96 6.75 -25.91 12.19
CA THR A 96 7.51 -26.12 13.43
C THR A 96 8.78 -25.28 13.49
N ASP A 97 9.24 -24.72 12.37
CA ASP A 97 10.32 -23.73 12.33
C ASP A 97 9.80 -22.37 12.85
N THR A 98 9.67 -22.27 14.17
CA THR A 98 9.15 -21.08 14.84
C THR A 98 10.04 -19.85 14.65
N THR A 99 11.32 -20.04 14.32
CA THR A 99 12.24 -18.94 14.04
C THR A 99 11.86 -18.28 12.72
N ALA A 100 11.69 -19.08 11.66
CA ALA A 100 11.26 -18.59 10.35
C ALA A 100 9.84 -18.02 10.40
N THR A 101 8.87 -18.78 10.91
CA THR A 101 7.45 -18.41 10.83
C THR A 101 7.14 -17.16 11.67
N SER A 102 7.74 -17.00 12.85
CA SER A 102 7.55 -15.78 13.66
C SER A 102 8.15 -14.54 13.00
N ALA A 103 9.31 -14.68 12.35
CA ALA A 103 9.93 -13.58 11.61
C ALA A 103 9.06 -13.12 10.43
N ILE A 104 8.48 -14.08 9.70
CA ILE A 104 7.59 -13.80 8.56
C ILE A 104 6.30 -13.13 9.04
N SER A 105 5.66 -13.66 10.10
CA SER A 105 4.45 -13.06 10.68
C SER A 105 4.71 -11.62 11.17
N ALA A 106 5.84 -11.37 11.83
CA ALA A 106 6.19 -10.04 12.28
C ALA A 106 6.36 -9.03 11.12
N ALA A 107 6.94 -9.47 9.99
CA ALA A 107 7.05 -8.64 8.79
C ALA A 107 5.68 -8.39 8.13
N LEU A 108 4.81 -9.40 8.11
CA LEU A 108 3.43 -9.27 7.63
C LEU A 108 2.62 -8.26 8.47
N ASP A 109 2.69 -8.38 9.80
CA ASP A 109 2.07 -7.43 10.73
C ASP A 109 2.62 -6.01 10.55
N GLY A 110 3.92 -5.90 10.27
CA GLY A 110 4.59 -4.64 9.95
C GLY A 110 4.34 -4.13 8.53
N SER A 111 3.64 -4.90 7.68
CA SER A 111 3.31 -4.54 6.29
C SER A 111 4.54 -4.16 5.45
N LYS A 112 5.70 -4.78 5.72
CA LYS A 112 6.98 -4.37 5.12
C LYS A 112 7.86 -5.56 4.75
N SER A 113 8.20 -5.66 3.46
CA SER A 113 9.22 -6.60 2.98
C SER A 113 10.60 -6.24 3.54
N THR A 114 11.37 -7.25 3.93
CA THR A 114 12.68 -7.06 4.59
C THR A 114 13.60 -8.25 4.40
N VAL A 115 14.90 -8.02 4.55
CA VAL A 115 15.90 -9.10 4.73
C VAL A 115 16.23 -9.19 6.22
N LEU A 116 16.29 -10.40 6.75
CA LEU A 116 16.57 -10.68 8.15
C LEU A 116 17.68 -11.73 8.26
N GLU A 117 18.55 -11.57 9.25
CA GLU A 117 19.46 -12.63 9.69
C GLU A 117 18.77 -13.42 10.80
N LEU A 118 18.59 -14.71 10.59
CA LEU A 118 17.98 -15.60 11.57
C LEU A 118 18.98 -15.98 12.65
N ALA A 119 18.50 -16.47 13.80
CA ALA A 119 19.37 -16.93 14.88
C ALA A 119 20.32 -18.08 14.47
N THR A 120 20.02 -18.75 13.36
CA THR A 120 20.85 -19.79 12.73
C THR A 120 22.03 -19.23 11.93
N GLY A 121 22.10 -17.92 11.71
CA GLY A 121 23.10 -17.26 10.85
C GLY A 121 22.72 -17.20 9.36
N GLU A 122 21.53 -17.69 8.99
CA GLU A 122 21.04 -17.66 7.61
C GLU A 122 20.37 -16.32 7.31
N LEU A 123 20.44 -15.89 6.04
CA LEU A 123 19.69 -14.73 5.57
C LEU A 123 18.37 -15.17 4.96
N MET A 124 17.28 -14.58 5.43
CA MET A 124 15.94 -14.73 4.90
C MET A 124 15.46 -13.42 4.27
N PHE A 125 14.96 -13.48 3.05
CA PHE A 125 14.13 -12.42 2.49
C PHE A 125 12.66 -12.73 2.78
N VAL A 126 11.96 -11.78 3.37
CA VAL A 126 10.52 -11.84 3.57
C VAL A 126 9.86 -10.84 2.63
N ASP A 127 9.09 -11.34 1.67
CA ASP A 127 8.31 -10.53 0.73
C ASP A 127 6.86 -10.44 1.19
N VAL A 128 6.42 -9.24 1.58
CA VAL A 128 5.07 -8.98 2.09
C VAL A 128 4.17 -8.51 0.95
N LEU A 129 3.15 -9.29 0.66
CA LEU A 129 2.19 -9.06 -0.41
C LEU A 129 0.85 -8.64 0.19
N LEU A 130 0.51 -7.37 -0.03
CA LEU A 130 -0.70 -6.75 0.53
C LEU A 130 -1.73 -6.49 -0.56
N PRO A 131 -3.03 -6.48 -0.21
CA PRO A 131 -4.07 -5.99 -1.11
C PRO A 131 -3.84 -4.53 -1.54
N PRO A 132 -4.45 -4.11 -2.66
CA PRO A 132 -4.48 -2.70 -3.05
C PRO A 132 -4.98 -1.81 -1.90
N PRO A 133 -4.28 -0.72 -1.55
CA PRO A 133 -4.80 0.25 -0.58
C PRO A 133 -6.08 0.89 -1.11
N THR A 134 -6.99 1.27 -0.20
CA THR A 134 -8.26 1.90 -0.57
C THR A 134 -8.21 3.40 -0.34
N LEU A 135 -8.61 4.20 -1.32
CA LEU A 135 -8.87 5.63 -1.18
C LEU A 135 -10.38 5.90 -1.25
N VAL A 136 -10.94 6.35 -0.14
CA VAL A 136 -12.33 6.80 -0.05
C VAL A 136 -12.38 8.32 -0.17
N MET A 137 -13.10 8.82 -1.16
CA MET A 137 -13.30 10.25 -1.42
C MET A 137 -14.74 10.62 -1.05
N VAL A 138 -14.89 11.46 -0.03
CA VAL A 138 -16.20 12.00 0.37
C VAL A 138 -16.41 13.31 -0.37
N GLY A 139 -17.32 13.30 -1.33
CA GLY A 139 -17.60 14.41 -2.24
C GLY A 139 -17.15 14.13 -3.67
N GLY A 140 -18.10 14.07 -4.61
CA GLY A 140 -17.89 13.83 -6.04
C GLY A 140 -17.59 15.10 -6.85
N VAL A 141 -16.89 16.07 -6.25
CA VAL A 141 -16.51 17.34 -6.90
C VAL A 141 -15.40 17.13 -7.95
N HIS A 142 -15.02 18.16 -8.70
CA HIS A 142 -14.02 18.05 -9.77
C HIS A 142 -12.66 17.51 -9.31
N ILE A 143 -12.22 17.86 -8.09
CA ILE A 143 -10.99 17.32 -7.49
C ILE A 143 -11.07 15.79 -7.38
N ALA A 144 -12.23 15.24 -7.00
CA ALA A 144 -12.42 13.80 -6.86
C ALA A 144 -12.23 13.06 -8.18
N VAL A 145 -12.63 13.66 -9.32
CA VAL A 145 -12.46 13.07 -10.64
C VAL A 145 -10.97 12.91 -10.97
N ALA A 146 -10.20 13.98 -10.83
CA ALA A 146 -8.74 13.95 -11.06
C ALA A 146 -8.03 13.02 -10.06
N LEU A 147 -8.40 13.08 -8.79
CA LEU A 147 -7.82 12.24 -7.74
C LEU A 147 -8.10 10.75 -7.97
N THR A 148 -9.30 10.39 -8.44
CA THR A 148 -9.63 9.00 -8.80
C THR A 148 -8.70 8.48 -9.90
N ALA A 149 -8.45 9.28 -10.95
CA ALA A 149 -7.58 8.87 -12.06
C ALA A 149 -6.13 8.64 -11.61
N ILE A 150 -5.59 9.55 -10.79
CA ILE A 150 -4.23 9.45 -10.25
C ILE A 150 -4.14 8.24 -9.30
N ALA A 151 -5.08 8.10 -8.37
CA ALA A 151 -5.10 7.01 -7.41
C ALA A 151 -5.19 5.64 -8.09
N LYS A 152 -6.03 5.51 -9.14
CA LYS A 152 -6.14 4.28 -9.93
C LYS A 152 -4.82 3.92 -10.61
N THR A 153 -4.13 4.91 -11.18
CA THR A 153 -2.80 4.72 -11.81
C THR A 153 -1.76 4.21 -10.80
N LEU A 154 -1.87 4.63 -9.54
CA LEU A 154 -0.99 4.20 -8.44
C LEU A 154 -1.43 2.89 -7.77
N GLY A 155 -2.44 2.20 -8.32
CA GLY A 155 -2.91 0.92 -7.81
C GLY A 155 -3.79 1.01 -6.57
N TYR A 156 -4.42 2.17 -6.29
CA TYR A 156 -5.43 2.26 -5.24
C TYR A 156 -6.78 1.75 -5.75
N ARG A 157 -7.52 1.06 -4.87
CA ARG A 157 -8.97 0.91 -4.99
C ARG A 157 -9.62 2.26 -4.68
N THR A 158 -10.53 2.71 -5.52
CA THR A 158 -11.14 4.03 -5.42
C THR A 158 -12.63 3.95 -5.12
N ILE A 159 -13.05 4.63 -4.06
CA ILE A 159 -14.47 4.72 -3.67
C ILE A 159 -14.84 6.19 -3.60
N VAL A 160 -15.91 6.60 -4.29
CA VAL A 160 -16.46 7.96 -4.19
C VAL A 160 -17.82 7.90 -3.49
N VAL A 161 -18.00 8.70 -2.45
CA VAL A 161 -19.25 8.84 -1.70
C VAL A 161 -19.79 10.25 -1.89
N ASP A 162 -20.97 10.38 -2.50
CA ASP A 162 -21.67 11.67 -2.54
C ASP A 162 -23.20 11.47 -2.56
N PRO A 163 -23.96 12.00 -1.59
CA PRO A 163 -25.42 11.86 -1.58
C PRO A 163 -26.11 12.64 -2.71
N ARG A 164 -25.42 13.59 -3.36
CA ARG A 164 -25.98 14.46 -4.37
C ARG A 164 -25.81 13.81 -5.75
N ARG A 165 -26.90 13.32 -6.32
CA ARG A 165 -26.90 12.63 -7.63
C ARG A 165 -26.19 13.39 -8.76
N ALA A 166 -26.25 14.71 -8.77
CA ALA A 166 -25.56 15.54 -9.76
C ALA A 166 -24.02 15.39 -9.74
N PHE A 167 -23.47 14.92 -8.61
CA PHE A 167 -22.03 14.76 -8.40
C PHE A 167 -21.55 13.31 -8.49
N GLY A 168 -22.41 12.36 -8.84
CA GLY A 168 -22.01 10.96 -9.02
C GLY A 168 -22.63 10.37 -10.28
N SER A 169 -21.85 10.18 -11.33
CA SER A 169 -22.23 9.37 -12.49
C SER A 169 -21.00 8.65 -13.03
N ASP A 170 -21.21 7.50 -13.66
CA ASP A 170 -20.13 6.70 -14.24
C ASP A 170 -19.39 7.47 -15.35
N GLU A 171 -20.11 8.31 -16.11
CA GLU A 171 -19.52 9.19 -17.13
C GLU A 171 -18.52 10.20 -16.54
N ARG A 172 -18.78 10.72 -15.33
CA ARG A 172 -17.86 11.62 -14.64
C ARG A 172 -16.69 10.90 -13.99
N PHE A 173 -16.84 9.61 -13.69
CA PHE A 173 -15.88 8.81 -12.95
C PHE A 173 -15.52 7.51 -13.68
N PRO A 174 -14.92 7.57 -14.88
CA PRO A 174 -14.59 6.38 -15.66
C PRO A 174 -13.55 5.46 -15.00
N HIS A 175 -12.86 5.94 -13.96
CA HIS A 175 -11.82 5.21 -13.24
C HIS A 175 -12.21 4.79 -11.82
N VAL A 176 -13.43 5.08 -11.37
CA VAL A 176 -13.86 4.72 -10.01
C VAL A 176 -14.20 3.24 -9.92
N ASP A 177 -13.74 2.58 -8.85
CA ASP A 177 -14.11 1.17 -8.61
C ASP A 177 -15.51 1.06 -8.00
N ARG A 178 -15.90 2.02 -7.17
CA ARG A 178 -17.22 2.07 -6.55
C ARG A 178 -17.71 3.50 -6.33
N LEU A 179 -18.87 3.81 -6.91
CA LEU A 179 -19.59 5.05 -6.66
C LEU A 179 -20.79 4.79 -5.72
N ILE A 180 -20.85 5.49 -4.59
CA ILE A 180 -21.90 5.34 -3.57
C ILE A 180 -22.70 6.63 -3.47
N GLN A 181 -23.93 6.59 -3.97
CA GLN A 181 -24.88 7.70 -3.87
C GLN A 181 -25.70 7.64 -2.59
N ALA A 182 -25.04 7.83 -1.44
CA ALA A 182 -25.69 7.81 -0.14
C ALA A 182 -25.08 8.85 0.80
N TRP A 183 -25.81 9.16 1.87
CA TRP A 183 -25.26 9.95 2.96
C TRP A 183 -24.13 9.18 3.66
N PRO A 184 -23.08 9.86 4.17
CA PRO A 184 -21.90 9.18 4.70
C PRO A 184 -22.17 8.17 5.81
N ASP A 185 -23.12 8.46 6.71
CA ASP A 185 -23.57 7.55 7.76
C ASP A 185 -24.01 6.19 7.23
N LYS A 186 -24.71 6.18 6.07
CA LYS A 186 -25.11 4.95 5.39
C LYS A 186 -23.98 4.37 4.54
N ALA A 187 -23.25 5.21 3.82
CA ALA A 187 -22.19 4.75 2.92
C ALA A 187 -21.09 3.99 3.67
N PHE A 188 -20.68 4.49 4.84
CA PHE A 188 -19.62 3.86 5.65
C PHE A 188 -20.06 2.57 6.35
N ALA A 189 -21.35 2.21 6.36
CA ALA A 189 -21.78 0.90 6.85
C ALA A 189 -21.24 -0.25 5.97
N ASP A 190 -21.01 0.02 4.68
CA ASP A 190 -20.57 -0.97 3.68
C ASP A 190 -19.13 -0.75 3.22
N ILE A 191 -18.35 0.08 3.92
CA ILE A 191 -16.94 0.38 3.60
C ILE A 191 -16.08 -0.06 4.78
N GLN A 192 -15.12 -0.95 4.51
CA GLN A 192 -14.12 -1.31 5.50
C GLN A 192 -13.11 -0.17 5.66
N LEU A 193 -12.88 0.28 6.89
CA LEU A 193 -11.94 1.35 7.24
C LEU A 193 -10.80 0.78 8.09
N ASP A 194 -9.84 0.17 7.41
CA ASP A 194 -8.68 -0.50 7.99
C ASP A 194 -7.38 0.31 7.85
N GLN A 195 -6.25 -0.29 8.21
CA GLN A 195 -4.93 0.33 8.12
C GLN A 195 -4.42 0.52 6.67
N ALA A 196 -5.10 -0.06 5.68
CA ALA A 196 -4.81 0.14 4.26
C ALA A 196 -5.72 1.21 3.62
N THR A 197 -6.55 1.87 4.42
CA THR A 197 -7.54 2.85 3.95
C THR A 197 -7.10 4.30 4.20
N ALA A 198 -7.11 5.10 3.14
CA ALA A 198 -7.05 6.55 3.18
C ALA A 198 -8.43 7.15 2.92
N VAL A 199 -8.73 8.27 3.58
CA VAL A 199 -9.99 8.99 3.38
C VAL A 199 -9.73 10.47 3.11
N ALA A 200 -10.35 11.02 2.06
CA ALA A 200 -10.26 12.43 1.70
C ALA A 200 -11.65 13.09 1.71
N MET A 201 -11.83 14.12 2.55
CA MET A 201 -13.03 14.96 2.58
C MET A 201 -12.90 16.11 1.57
N LEU A 202 -13.75 16.11 0.55
CA LEU A 202 -13.64 16.99 -0.62
C LEU A 202 -14.83 17.96 -0.79
N THR A 203 -15.82 17.99 0.11
CA THR A 203 -17.05 18.78 -0.11
C THR A 203 -17.02 20.20 0.42
N HIS A 204 -16.30 20.44 1.53
CA HIS A 204 -16.43 21.63 2.39
C HIS A 204 -17.82 21.84 3.04
N ASP A 205 -18.79 20.97 2.81
CA ASP A 205 -20.13 21.08 3.38
C ASP A 205 -20.16 20.30 4.71
N PRO A 206 -20.32 20.97 5.87
CA PRO A 206 -20.41 20.29 7.17
C PRO A 206 -21.53 19.24 7.23
N LYS A 207 -22.58 19.36 6.41
CA LYS A 207 -23.66 18.37 6.35
C LYS A 207 -23.20 17.02 5.78
N ILE A 208 -22.10 17.00 5.03
CA ILE A 208 -21.53 15.78 4.44
C ILE A 208 -20.20 15.44 5.14
N ASP A 209 -19.29 16.39 5.25
CA ASP A 209 -17.97 16.16 5.86
C ASP A 209 -18.08 15.74 7.34
N ASP A 210 -18.90 16.40 8.15
CA ASP A 210 -18.92 16.12 9.60
C ASP A 210 -19.50 14.72 9.92
N PRO A 211 -20.61 14.24 9.31
CA PRO A 211 -21.05 12.86 9.47
C PRO A 211 -20.00 11.83 9.05
N ALA A 212 -19.27 12.09 7.96
CA ALA A 212 -18.18 11.22 7.51
C ALA A 212 -17.04 11.17 8.53
N LEU A 213 -16.58 12.34 9.01
CA LEU A 213 -15.49 12.44 9.99
C LEU A 213 -15.84 11.73 11.30
N LYS A 214 -17.10 11.82 11.76
CA LYS A 214 -17.54 11.15 12.99
C LYS A 214 -17.34 9.62 12.93
N VAL A 215 -17.46 9.03 11.76
CA VAL A 215 -17.20 7.60 11.53
C VAL A 215 -15.69 7.36 11.38
N VAL A 216 -15.05 8.10 10.48
CA VAL A 216 -13.67 7.84 10.04
C VAL A 216 -12.65 8.11 11.14
N LEU A 217 -12.87 9.12 12.00
CA LEU A 217 -11.97 9.45 13.11
C LEU A 217 -11.82 8.34 14.16
N ASN A 218 -12.79 7.43 14.26
CA ASN A 218 -12.74 6.28 15.15
C ASN A 218 -12.21 5.02 14.45
N SER A 219 -11.87 5.10 13.17
CA SER A 219 -11.40 3.97 12.37
C SER A 219 -9.88 3.80 12.41
N LYS A 220 -9.39 2.71 11.79
CA LYS A 220 -7.96 2.43 11.63
C LYS A 220 -7.35 3.06 10.36
N ALA A 221 -8.09 3.89 9.62
CA ALA A 221 -7.60 4.57 8.43
C ALA A 221 -6.25 5.25 8.69
N PHE A 222 -5.25 4.96 7.85
CA PHE A 222 -3.89 5.49 8.00
C PHE A 222 -3.82 6.98 7.65
N TYR A 223 -4.79 7.49 6.90
CA TYR A 223 -4.84 8.88 6.46
C TYR A 223 -6.28 9.42 6.47
N ILE A 224 -6.46 10.61 7.05
CA ILE A 224 -7.74 11.32 7.10
C ILE A 224 -7.48 12.77 6.68
N GLY A 225 -7.68 13.05 5.39
CA GLY A 225 -7.47 14.36 4.82
C GLY A 225 -8.75 15.17 4.70
N ALA A 226 -8.66 16.48 4.88
CA ALA A 226 -9.78 17.38 4.69
C ALA A 226 -9.44 18.67 3.94
N LEU A 227 -10.18 18.96 2.85
CA LEU A 227 -10.13 20.25 2.19
C LEU A 227 -10.59 21.38 3.12
N GLY A 228 -10.01 22.57 2.92
CA GLY A 228 -10.44 23.78 3.62
C GLY A 228 -9.30 24.70 3.95
N SER A 229 -9.52 26.00 3.79
CA SER A 229 -8.64 27.05 4.31
C SER A 229 -8.39 26.89 5.81
N SER A 230 -7.37 27.55 6.36
CA SER A 230 -7.11 27.55 7.81
C SER A 230 -8.33 27.96 8.64
N LYS A 231 -9.17 28.87 8.12
CA LYS A 231 -10.45 29.26 8.74
C LYS A 231 -11.45 28.10 8.75
N THR A 232 -11.58 27.39 7.63
CA THR A 232 -12.45 26.21 7.50
C THR A 232 -11.98 25.09 8.44
N GLN A 233 -10.67 24.87 8.54
CA GLN A 233 -10.10 23.87 9.46
C GLN A 233 -10.39 24.22 10.92
N LYS A 234 -10.20 25.47 11.33
CA LYS A 234 -10.53 25.92 12.69
C LYS A 234 -12.00 25.64 13.04
N ALA A 235 -12.92 26.06 12.16
CA ALA A 235 -14.35 25.82 12.37
C ALA A 235 -14.71 24.32 12.39
N ARG A 236 -14.05 23.49 11.58
CA ARG A 236 -14.21 22.02 11.58
C ARG A 236 -13.78 21.43 12.92
N ARG A 237 -12.63 21.85 13.45
CA ARG A 237 -12.11 21.39 14.75
C ARG A 237 -13.04 21.79 15.90
N GLU A 238 -13.57 23.02 15.88
CA GLU A 238 -14.56 23.49 16.88
C GLU A 238 -15.81 22.61 16.89
N ARG A 239 -16.42 22.35 15.73
CA ARG A 239 -17.62 21.49 15.63
C ARG A 239 -17.35 20.04 16.06
N LEU A 240 -16.16 19.51 15.77
CA LEU A 240 -15.77 18.16 16.20
C LEU A 240 -15.54 18.09 17.72
N ALA A 241 -14.94 19.13 18.31
CA ALA A 241 -14.78 19.22 19.76
C ALA A 241 -16.14 19.33 20.48
N GLU A 242 -17.06 20.14 19.95
CA GLU A 242 -18.45 20.22 20.42
C GLU A 242 -19.19 18.87 20.29
N ALA A 243 -18.84 18.07 19.29
CA ALA A 243 -19.36 16.71 19.11
C ALA A 243 -18.67 15.65 20.02
N GLY A 244 -17.75 16.07 20.90
CA GLY A 244 -17.14 15.22 21.93
C GLY A 244 -15.82 14.56 21.53
N PHE A 245 -15.22 14.89 20.38
CA PHE A 245 -13.93 14.34 19.98
C PHE A 245 -12.79 14.99 20.76
N SER A 246 -11.83 14.18 21.21
CA SER A 246 -10.60 14.67 21.85
C SER A 246 -9.68 15.35 20.82
N ASN A 247 -8.85 16.28 21.29
CA ASN A 247 -7.83 16.91 20.44
C ASN A 247 -6.93 15.87 19.76
N ALA A 248 -6.49 14.83 20.49
CA ALA A 248 -5.68 13.76 19.93
C ALA A 248 -6.37 13.02 18.75
N THR A 249 -7.70 12.86 18.81
CA THR A 249 -8.46 12.26 17.71
C THR A 249 -8.58 13.22 16.54
N ILE A 250 -8.87 14.50 16.81
CA ILE A 250 -8.98 15.57 15.80
C ILE A 250 -7.63 15.80 15.09
N ASP A 251 -6.51 15.65 15.80
CA ASP A 251 -5.14 15.84 15.29
C ASP A 251 -4.75 14.80 14.24
N ARG A 252 -5.53 13.73 14.07
CA ARG A 252 -5.40 12.79 12.94
C ARG A 252 -5.78 13.41 11.59
N ILE A 253 -6.46 14.56 11.57
CA ILE A 253 -6.91 15.20 10.34
C ILE A 253 -5.77 16.00 9.70
N TYR A 254 -5.40 15.63 8.48
CA TYR A 254 -4.52 16.39 7.61
C TYR A 254 -5.32 17.53 6.96
N GLY A 255 -5.06 18.76 7.39
CA GLY A 255 -5.85 19.92 7.02
C GLY A 255 -5.04 21.23 7.04
N PRO A 256 -4.96 21.99 5.93
CA PRO A 256 -5.49 21.68 4.60
C PRO A 256 -4.85 20.40 4.02
N ILE A 257 -5.68 19.57 3.39
CA ILE A 257 -5.23 18.33 2.74
C ILE A 257 -4.25 18.60 1.58
N GLY A 258 -3.26 17.74 1.44
CA GLY A 258 -2.26 17.76 0.37
C GLY A 258 -1.02 18.56 0.70
N LEU A 259 0.11 18.20 0.07
CA LEU A 259 1.36 18.91 0.23
C LEU A 259 1.26 20.34 -0.30
N ASN A 260 1.91 21.29 0.39
CA ASN A 260 1.91 22.68 -0.03
C ASN A 260 2.81 22.91 -1.26
N ILE A 261 2.26 22.68 -2.44
CA ILE A 261 2.92 22.89 -3.74
C ILE A 261 2.35 24.10 -4.50
N ASN A 262 1.60 24.97 -3.82
CA ASN A 262 0.85 26.09 -4.41
C ASN A 262 -0.13 25.67 -5.52
N ALA A 263 -0.76 24.50 -5.35
CA ALA A 263 -1.75 23.97 -6.28
C ALA A 263 -2.98 24.89 -6.42
N GLN A 264 -3.47 25.06 -7.64
CA GLN A 264 -4.62 25.92 -7.98
C GLN A 264 -5.70 25.17 -8.76
N THR A 265 -5.32 24.26 -9.67
CA THR A 265 -6.28 23.47 -10.44
C THR A 265 -6.71 22.21 -9.70
N PRO A 266 -7.87 21.61 -10.05
CA PRO A 266 -8.28 20.32 -9.48
C PRO A 266 -7.23 19.21 -9.64
N GLU A 267 -6.52 19.19 -10.77
CA GLU A 267 -5.48 18.22 -11.09
C GLU A 267 -4.23 18.43 -10.23
N GLU A 268 -3.80 19.68 -10.05
CA GLU A 268 -2.67 20.02 -9.17
C GLU A 268 -3.00 19.69 -7.71
N ILE A 269 -4.23 19.98 -7.27
CA ILE A 269 -4.70 19.64 -5.92
C ILE A 269 -4.71 18.12 -5.75
N ALA A 270 -5.18 17.38 -6.76
CA ALA A 270 -5.18 15.92 -6.71
C ALA A 270 -3.75 15.34 -6.61
N VAL A 271 -2.77 15.90 -7.33
CA VAL A 271 -1.35 15.54 -7.17
C VAL A 271 -0.87 15.84 -5.75
N ALA A 272 -1.17 17.02 -5.22
CA ALA A 272 -0.78 17.42 -3.86
C ALA A 272 -1.35 16.47 -2.79
N VAL A 273 -2.64 16.13 -2.91
CA VAL A 273 -3.33 15.18 -2.02
C VAL A 273 -2.73 13.79 -2.11
N MET A 274 -2.51 13.30 -3.33
CA MET A 274 -1.95 11.96 -3.53
C MET A 274 -0.51 11.86 -3.00
N ALA A 275 0.30 12.90 -3.19
CA ALA A 275 1.65 12.96 -2.65
C ALA A 275 1.66 12.91 -1.10
N GLU A 276 0.70 13.58 -0.44
CA GLU A 276 0.57 13.52 1.01
C GLU A 276 0.08 12.14 1.48
N ILE A 277 -0.87 11.51 0.77
CA ILE A 277 -1.33 10.14 1.06
C ILE A 277 -0.16 9.14 0.95
N ILE A 278 0.64 9.20 -0.10
CA ILE A 278 1.83 8.35 -0.28
C ILE A 278 2.81 8.58 0.88
N SER A 279 3.09 9.85 1.21
CA SER A 279 3.97 10.19 2.32
C SER A 279 3.45 9.63 3.65
N ALA A 280 2.15 9.72 3.92
CA ALA A 280 1.55 9.19 5.15
C ALA A 280 1.60 7.67 5.22
N ARG A 281 1.46 6.97 4.09
CA ARG A 281 1.53 5.49 4.03
C ARG A 281 2.91 4.93 4.36
N HIS A 282 3.97 5.69 4.07
CA HIS A 282 5.36 5.23 4.22
C HIS A 282 6.07 5.81 5.46
N LYS A 283 5.35 6.50 6.35
CA LYS A 283 5.85 6.93 7.66
C LYS A 283 5.69 5.82 8.69
#